data_AF-A0A401KMC3-F1
#
_entry.id   AF-A0A401KMC3-F1
#
_cell.length_a   1.000
_cell.length_b   1.000
_cell.length_c   1.000
_cell.angle_alpha   90.00
_cell.angle_beta   90.00
_cell.angle_gamma   90.00
#
_symmetry.space_group_name_H-M   'P 1'
#
loop_
_entity.id
_entity.type
_entity.pdbx_description
1 polymer ?
#
loop_
_entity_poly.entity_id
_entity_poly.type
_entity_poly.pdbx_seq_one_letter_code
_entity_poly.pdbx_strand_id
1 'polypeptide(L)'
;MQAGQASGIPYVIGDIPAIFLPSSGHTHLSSLPTMARQSKKRCPRKPLTCEDAWRKIADVGVTIIKTKSLRNGKDGRVVALTIKSLHEESSSKNERRFREFLDAVRNRCSQHDATALLIVSVAIGKDKIIGMNNFHRDALLDRLEFEQSGPVLSSPILREIAKTCGIPTVRKNGNQPTLPILSSHSDSHGTTYEHAVLEGITTVFSKDLCKIISQVPTRVKGKTSWRAAVTTAFPLYGDVNCLMSLDICSSGIDYLALELFNAKINTTKSLRYIVIDDGPTLIVPISESTIKGVKEEAIAKVFGVEIHGAIRNSPVRRMELEQGKELTECVSMIMMEQGAIVNLSLDLDRGIELSRKLYT
;
A
#
# COMPACT_ATOMS: atom_id res chain seq x y z
N MET A 1 26.82 51.41 11.15
CA MET A 1 25.97 52.56 11.53
C MET A 1 24.61 52.31 10.89
N GLN A 2 23.45 52.27 11.53
CA GLN A 2 23.03 52.53 12.90
C GLN A 2 21.68 51.77 13.09
N ALA A 3 21.44 51.24 14.29
CA ALA A 3 20.20 50.60 14.70
C ALA A 3 19.16 51.64 15.17
N GLY A 4 17.88 51.27 15.17
CA GLY A 4 16.81 51.94 15.95
C GLY A 4 15.62 50.99 16.07
N GLN A 5 15.43 50.32 17.21
CA GLN A 5 14.84 50.77 18.49
C GLN A 5 13.31 50.72 18.54
N ALA A 6 12.85 50.10 19.63
CA ALA A 6 11.48 49.81 20.00
C ALA A 6 10.88 50.88 20.93
N SER A 7 9.55 50.94 20.97
CA SER A 7 8.71 51.41 22.09
C SER A 7 7.27 50.90 21.79
N GLY A 8 6.39 50.52 22.71
CA GLY A 8 6.25 50.81 24.14
C GLY A 8 4.77 51.15 24.38
N ILE A 9 4.06 50.30 25.13
CA ILE A 9 2.61 50.31 25.44
C ILE A 9 2.22 51.55 26.29
N PRO A 10 0.92 51.93 26.35
CA PRO A 10 0.27 51.89 27.66
C PRO A 10 -1.18 51.33 27.69
N TYR A 11 -1.48 50.77 28.86
CA TYR A 11 -2.75 50.27 29.40
C TYR A 11 -3.79 51.38 29.63
N VAL A 12 -5.08 51.07 29.53
CA VAL A 12 -6.16 51.78 30.27
C VAL A 12 -7.19 50.77 30.80
N ILE A 13 -7.49 50.94 32.08
CA ILE A 13 -8.44 50.22 32.96
C ILE A 13 -9.81 50.89 32.85
N GLY A 14 -10.91 50.13 32.95
CA GLY A 14 -12.28 50.65 33.00
C GLY A 14 -13.14 49.87 33.99
N ASP A 15 -13.85 50.61 34.83
CA ASP A 15 -14.38 50.24 36.15
C ASP A 15 -15.69 49.43 36.19
N ILE A 16 -15.89 48.83 37.37
CA ILE A 16 -17.10 48.19 37.90
C ILE A 16 -18.08 49.26 38.43
N PRO A 17 -19.39 48.98 38.50
CA PRO A 17 -20.01 49.06 39.84
C PRO A 17 -20.95 47.88 40.18
N ALA A 18 -20.92 47.52 41.47
CA ALA A 18 -21.92 46.73 42.20
C ALA A 18 -23.26 47.53 42.27
N ILE A 19 -24.40 47.05 42.75
CA ILE A 19 -24.77 46.66 44.12
C ILE A 19 -26.22 46.08 44.09
N PHE A 20 -26.56 45.24 45.09
CA PHE A 20 -27.84 45.10 45.82
C PHE A 20 -28.52 43.71 45.85
N LEU A 21 -28.30 43.00 46.96
CA LEU A 21 -29.23 42.07 47.64
C LEU A 21 -30.11 42.88 48.62
N PRO A 22 -31.35 42.43 48.94
CA PRO A 22 -31.64 41.60 50.15
C PRO A 22 -32.82 40.63 49.91
N SER A 23 -33.31 39.73 50.77
CA SER A 23 -32.89 39.00 51.98
C SER A 23 -33.98 37.94 52.25
N SER A 24 -33.54 36.79 52.80
CA SER A 24 -34.20 35.79 53.67
C SER A 24 -35.74 35.63 53.78
N GLY A 25 -36.16 34.36 53.71
CA GLY A 25 -37.36 33.82 54.36
C GLY A 25 -37.20 32.32 54.66
N HIS A 26 -37.10 31.98 55.95
CA HIS A 26 -36.94 30.61 56.48
C HIS A 26 -38.20 29.76 56.32
N THR A 27 -38.06 28.46 56.03
CA THR A 27 -38.82 27.43 56.77
C THR A 27 -38.13 26.07 56.71
N HIS A 28 -38.04 25.46 57.89
CA HIS A 28 -37.59 24.10 58.20
C HIS A 28 -38.29 23.03 57.36
N LEU A 29 -37.57 21.97 56.96
CA LEU A 29 -38.06 20.60 56.99
C LEU A 29 -36.91 19.57 56.91
N SER A 30 -36.68 18.95 58.06
CA SER A 30 -36.35 17.53 58.29
C SER A 30 -35.33 16.82 57.40
N SER A 31 -34.20 16.50 58.04
CA SER A 31 -33.22 15.47 57.71
C SER A 31 -33.83 14.09 57.41
N LEU A 32 -33.50 13.53 56.25
CA LEU A 32 -33.61 12.12 55.88
C LEU A 32 -32.21 11.58 55.48
N PRO A 33 -31.96 10.26 55.61
CA PRO A 33 -30.63 9.73 55.84
C PRO A 33 -29.77 9.70 54.57
N THR A 34 -28.47 9.86 54.78
CA THR A 34 -27.39 9.60 53.83
C THR A 34 -27.56 8.21 53.22
N MET A 35 -28.19 8.13 52.05
CA MET A 35 -28.20 6.91 51.25
C MET A 35 -26.79 6.68 50.72
N ALA A 36 -26.17 5.62 51.24
CA ALA A 36 -24.98 5.02 50.67
C ALA A 36 -25.13 4.94 49.15
N ARG A 37 -24.16 5.52 48.41
CA ARG A 37 -24.00 5.34 46.97
C ARG A 37 -23.85 3.85 46.71
N GLN A 38 -24.97 3.18 46.43
CA GLN A 38 -24.96 1.83 45.89
C GLN A 38 -24.19 1.90 44.57
N SER A 39 -23.00 1.30 44.56
CA SER A 39 -22.26 1.08 43.34
C SER A 39 -23.19 0.34 42.38
N LYS A 40 -23.61 1.00 41.30
CA LYS A 40 -24.39 0.36 40.24
C LYS A 40 -23.57 -0.82 39.73
N LYS A 41 -23.92 -2.03 40.18
CA LYS A 41 -23.33 -3.30 39.75
C LYS A 41 -23.50 -3.33 38.23
N ARG A 42 -22.40 -3.11 37.49
CA ARG A 42 -22.42 -3.10 36.02
C ARG A 42 -22.98 -4.44 35.57
N CYS A 43 -24.06 -4.42 34.78
CA CYS A 43 -24.61 -5.62 34.18
C CYS A 43 -23.48 -6.43 33.51
N PRO A 44 -23.48 -7.77 33.59
CA PRO A 44 -22.49 -8.60 32.93
C PRO A 44 -22.43 -8.19 31.46
N ARG A 45 -21.25 -7.76 31.00
CA ARG A 45 -21.07 -7.39 29.59
C ARG A 45 -21.31 -8.66 28.78
N LYS A 46 -22.35 -8.65 27.93
CA LYS A 46 -22.59 -9.75 26.98
C LYS A 46 -21.29 -9.99 26.18
N PRO A 47 -20.80 -11.23 26.09
CA PRO A 47 -19.62 -11.54 25.30
C PRO A 47 -19.80 -11.08 23.85
N LEU A 48 -18.77 -10.48 23.26
CA LEU A 48 -18.81 -10.08 21.85
C LEU A 48 -18.75 -11.36 20.99
N THR A 49 -19.78 -11.57 20.17
CA THR A 49 -19.82 -12.67 19.20
C THR A 49 -19.08 -12.29 17.91
N CYS A 50 -18.70 -13.28 17.10
CA CYS A 50 -18.11 -13.04 15.78
C CYS A 50 -19.04 -12.20 14.89
N GLU A 51 -20.33 -12.51 14.85
CA GLU A 51 -21.31 -11.77 14.06
C GLU A 51 -21.44 -10.30 14.48
N ASP A 52 -21.48 -10.04 15.79
CA ASP A 52 -21.55 -8.66 16.30
C ASP A 52 -20.23 -7.90 16.09
N ALA A 53 -19.10 -8.61 16.07
CA ALA A 53 -17.79 -8.04 15.76
C ALA A 53 -17.70 -7.66 14.27
N TRP A 54 -18.09 -8.59 13.38
CA TRP A 54 -18.09 -8.37 11.94
C TRP A 54 -19.05 -7.26 11.52
N ARG A 55 -20.28 -7.26 12.05
CA ARG A 55 -21.26 -6.19 11.78
C ARG A 55 -20.70 -4.81 12.12
N LYS A 56 -20.00 -4.68 13.25
CA LYS A 56 -19.32 -3.42 13.63
C LYS A 56 -18.19 -3.07 12.67
N ILE A 57 -17.37 -4.03 12.25
CA ILE A 57 -16.30 -3.80 11.28
C ILE A 57 -16.88 -3.27 9.97
N ALA A 58 -17.93 -3.92 9.46
CA ALA A 58 -18.59 -3.51 8.22
C ALA A 58 -19.22 -2.12 8.34
N ASP A 59 -20.00 -1.85 9.39
CA ASP A 59 -20.67 -0.55 9.60
C ASP A 59 -19.65 0.60 9.71
N VAL A 60 -18.59 0.38 10.50
CA VAL A 60 -17.52 1.36 10.67
C VAL A 60 -16.74 1.54 9.37
N GLY A 61 -16.47 0.47 8.64
CA GLY A 61 -15.75 0.50 7.37
C GLY A 61 -16.51 1.32 6.34
N VAL A 62 -17.78 1.01 6.12
CA VAL A 62 -18.66 1.78 5.23
C VAL A 62 -18.73 3.24 5.64
N THR A 63 -18.79 3.53 6.94
CA THR A 63 -18.81 4.92 7.43
C THR A 63 -17.53 5.66 7.06
N ILE A 64 -16.36 5.10 7.37
CA ILE A 64 -15.06 5.73 7.07
C ILE A 64 -14.84 5.88 5.56
N ILE A 65 -15.26 4.90 4.76
CA ILE A 65 -15.22 4.96 3.29
C ILE A 65 -16.06 6.14 2.79
N LYS A 66 -17.29 6.29 3.30
CA LYS A 66 -18.19 7.40 2.91
C LYS A 66 -17.65 8.76 3.34
N THR A 67 -17.13 8.87 4.56
CA THR A 67 -16.63 10.14 5.12
C THR A 67 -15.20 10.47 4.70
N LYS A 68 -14.48 9.51 4.11
CA LYS A 68 -13.06 9.58 3.75
C LYS A 68 -12.14 10.00 4.92
N SER A 69 -12.57 9.75 6.15
CA SER A 69 -11.87 10.19 7.36
C SER A 69 -12.33 9.39 8.59
N LEU A 70 -11.46 9.32 9.61
CA LEU A 70 -11.79 8.77 10.92
C LEU A 70 -12.89 9.61 11.59
N ARG A 71 -13.77 8.96 12.36
CA ARG A 71 -15.01 9.61 12.83
C ARG A 71 -14.78 10.67 13.89
N ASN A 72 -13.69 10.56 14.65
CA ASN A 72 -13.30 11.52 15.68
C ASN A 72 -11.88 11.23 16.21
N GLY A 73 -11.37 12.13 17.06
CA GLY A 73 -10.04 11.98 17.69
C GLY A 73 -9.87 10.75 18.59
N LYS A 74 -10.94 10.03 18.98
CA LYS A 74 -10.80 8.76 19.72
C LYS A 74 -10.33 7.64 18.81
N ASP A 75 -10.82 7.59 17.56
CA ASP A 75 -10.38 6.60 16.57
C ASP A 75 -8.87 6.75 16.34
N GLY A 76 -8.36 7.98 16.21
CA GLY A 76 -6.92 8.25 16.09
C GLY A 76 -6.09 7.77 17.29
N ARG A 77 -6.59 7.94 18.53
CA ARG A 77 -5.92 7.42 19.74
C ARG A 77 -5.86 5.90 19.77
N VAL A 78 -6.92 5.22 19.29
CA VAL A 78 -6.96 3.75 19.23
C VAL A 78 -5.99 3.21 18.18
N VAL A 79 -5.85 3.90 17.05
CA VAL A 79 -4.85 3.55 16.02
C VAL A 79 -3.43 3.75 16.55
N ALA A 80 -3.14 4.88 17.20
CA ALA A 80 -1.83 5.12 17.82
C ALA A 80 -1.48 4.03 18.85
N LEU A 81 -2.46 3.59 19.65
CA LEU A 81 -2.27 2.49 20.60
C LEU A 81 -2.02 1.15 19.91
N THR A 82 -2.65 0.91 18.77
CA THR A 82 -2.42 -0.28 17.94
C THR A 82 -0.98 -0.31 17.43
N ILE A 83 -0.50 0.81 16.87
CA ILE A 83 0.88 0.95 16.38
C ILE A 83 1.88 0.74 17.52
N LYS A 84 1.62 1.35 18.69
CA LYS A 84 2.45 1.17 19.89
C LYS A 84 2.54 -0.31 20.31
N SER A 85 1.40 -1.01 20.36
CA SER A 85 1.36 -2.43 20.72
C SER A 85 2.06 -3.36 19.72
N LEU A 86 2.26 -2.91 18.47
CA LEU A 86 2.99 -3.65 17.44
C LEU A 86 4.52 -3.46 17.50
N HIS A 87 5.04 -2.47 18.24
CA HIS A 87 6.47 -2.14 18.27
C HIS A 87 7.13 -2.34 19.63
N GLU A 88 6.42 -2.09 20.72
CA GLU A 88 6.99 -2.19 22.07
C GLU A 88 6.76 -3.57 22.65
N GLU A 89 7.77 -4.24 23.21
CA GLU A 89 7.56 -5.45 24.03
C GLU A 89 6.81 -5.09 25.32
N SER A 90 5.66 -5.75 25.56
CA SER A 90 4.83 -5.46 26.74
C SER A 90 4.98 -6.52 27.82
N SER A 91 5.05 -6.04 29.06
CA SER A 91 5.09 -6.84 30.28
C SER A 91 3.73 -7.41 30.70
N SER A 92 2.61 -6.92 30.17
CA SER A 92 1.27 -7.34 30.64
C SER A 92 0.66 -8.46 29.78
N LYS A 93 0.04 -9.45 30.44
CA LYS A 93 -0.65 -10.57 29.80
C LYS A 93 -1.72 -10.14 28.80
N ASN A 94 -2.44 -9.06 29.11
CA ASN A 94 -3.51 -8.52 28.28
C ASN A 94 -2.99 -7.88 26.99
N GLU A 95 -1.84 -7.20 27.06
CA GLU A 95 -1.23 -6.57 25.90
C GLU A 95 -0.52 -7.58 25.01
N ARG A 96 0.06 -8.64 25.59
CA ARG A 96 0.55 -9.79 24.82
C ARG A 96 -0.58 -10.44 24.01
N ARG A 97 -1.71 -10.74 24.64
CA ARG A 97 -2.90 -11.29 23.96
C ARG A 97 -3.44 -10.40 22.84
N PHE A 98 -3.40 -9.08 23.05
CA PHE A 98 -3.82 -8.14 22.02
C PHE A 98 -2.85 -8.13 20.84
N ARG A 99 -1.55 -8.13 21.10
CA ARG A 99 -0.52 -8.22 20.06
C ARG A 99 -0.60 -9.53 19.27
N GLU A 100 -0.70 -10.67 19.95
CA GLU A 100 -0.88 -11.99 19.31
C GLU A 100 -2.07 -11.98 18.35
N PHE A 101 -3.17 -11.33 18.73
CA PHE A 101 -4.31 -11.15 17.84
C PHE A 101 -4.00 -10.22 16.66
N LEU A 102 -3.34 -9.09 16.86
CA LEU A 102 -2.95 -8.19 15.75
C LEU A 102 -1.99 -8.89 14.78
N ASP A 103 -1.02 -9.66 15.28
CA ASP A 103 -0.11 -10.44 14.45
C ASP A 103 -0.87 -11.54 13.68
N ALA A 104 -1.87 -12.17 14.30
CA ALA A 104 -2.74 -13.12 13.60
C ALA A 104 -3.58 -12.46 12.49
N VAL A 105 -4.16 -11.28 12.73
CA VAL A 105 -4.86 -10.49 11.72
C VAL A 105 -3.93 -10.16 10.56
N ARG A 106 -2.72 -9.68 10.88
CA ARG A 106 -1.69 -9.30 9.91
C ARG A 106 -1.24 -10.47 9.04
N ASN A 107 -1.05 -11.64 9.65
CA ASN A 107 -0.62 -12.84 8.93
C ASN A 107 -1.72 -13.40 8.02
N ARG A 108 -2.98 -13.36 8.47
CA ARG A 108 -4.13 -13.92 7.71
C ARG A 108 -4.70 -12.98 6.66
N CYS A 109 -4.60 -11.67 6.88
CA CYS A 109 -5.05 -10.64 5.93
C CYS A 109 -3.86 -10.03 5.18
N SER A 110 -2.92 -10.85 4.72
CA SER A 110 -1.64 -10.39 4.15
C SER A 110 -1.78 -9.39 2.99
N GLN A 111 -2.86 -9.46 2.20
CA GLN A 111 -3.17 -8.53 1.10
C GLN A 111 -3.54 -7.12 1.58
N HIS A 112 -4.17 -7.02 2.75
CA HIS A 112 -4.77 -5.81 3.26
C HIS A 112 -4.52 -5.66 4.76
N ASP A 113 -3.32 -6.03 5.23
CA ASP A 113 -2.97 -6.16 6.64
C ASP A 113 -3.15 -4.84 7.39
N ALA A 114 -2.63 -3.74 6.83
CA ALA A 114 -2.78 -2.41 7.42
C ALA A 114 -4.24 -1.94 7.43
N THR A 115 -5.03 -2.29 6.41
CA THR A 115 -6.47 -1.97 6.35
C THR A 115 -7.25 -2.77 7.39
N ALA A 116 -6.96 -4.07 7.51
CA ALA A 116 -7.56 -4.96 8.49
C ALA A 116 -7.22 -4.52 9.92
N LEU A 117 -5.95 -4.21 10.19
CA LEU A 117 -5.48 -3.68 11.46
C LEU A 117 -6.16 -2.34 11.79
N LEU A 118 -6.26 -1.43 10.82
CA LEU A 118 -6.96 -0.15 11.00
C LEU A 118 -8.41 -0.40 11.43
N ILE A 119 -9.17 -1.17 10.65
CA ILE A 119 -10.60 -1.26 10.84
C ILE A 119 -10.98 -2.08 12.07
N VAL A 120 -10.26 -3.17 12.34
CA VAL A 120 -10.49 -4.01 13.52
C VAL A 120 -10.20 -3.23 14.80
N SER A 121 -9.11 -2.45 14.80
CA SER A 121 -8.77 -1.59 15.94
C SER A 121 -9.80 -0.51 16.17
N VAL A 122 -10.24 0.21 15.13
CA VAL A 122 -11.21 1.31 15.26
C VAL A 122 -12.62 0.78 15.60
N ALA A 123 -13.05 -0.33 15.01
CA ALA A 123 -14.41 -0.85 15.18
C ALA A 123 -14.62 -1.57 16.51
N ILE A 124 -13.63 -2.37 16.94
CA ILE A 124 -13.77 -3.23 18.12
C ILE A 124 -13.03 -2.63 19.32
N GLY A 125 -11.75 -2.29 19.14
CA GLY A 125 -10.87 -1.79 20.18
C GLY A 125 -10.29 -2.87 21.10
N LYS A 126 -9.13 -2.54 21.71
CA LYS A 126 -8.30 -3.44 22.54
C LYS A 126 -9.10 -4.19 23.62
N ASP A 127 -9.87 -3.48 24.44
CA ASP A 127 -10.57 -4.10 25.60
C ASP A 127 -11.58 -5.18 25.17
N LYS A 128 -12.26 -4.96 24.04
CA LYS A 128 -13.24 -5.91 23.54
C LYS A 128 -12.58 -7.11 22.89
N ILE A 129 -11.47 -6.92 22.18
CA ILE A 129 -10.68 -8.01 21.58
C ILE A 129 -10.13 -8.92 22.69
N ILE A 130 -9.54 -8.34 23.73
CA ILE A 130 -9.00 -9.10 24.87
C ILE A 130 -10.11 -9.87 25.60
N GLY A 131 -11.27 -9.24 25.78
CA GLY A 131 -12.44 -9.86 26.44
C GLY A 131 -13.24 -10.82 25.56
N MET A 132 -12.92 -10.94 24.27
CA MET A 132 -13.61 -11.85 23.36
C MET A 132 -13.19 -13.30 23.61
N ASN A 133 -14.16 -14.22 23.60
CA ASN A 133 -13.91 -15.66 23.68
C ASN A 133 -13.00 -16.10 22.53
N ASN A 134 -12.04 -16.99 22.79
CA ASN A 134 -11.14 -17.55 21.78
C ASN A 134 -11.89 -18.11 20.57
N PHE A 135 -13.00 -18.85 20.78
CA PHE A 135 -13.80 -19.38 19.68
C PHE A 135 -14.32 -18.27 18.74
N HIS A 136 -14.85 -17.18 19.29
CA HIS A 136 -15.30 -16.04 18.50
C HIS A 136 -14.15 -15.23 17.90
N ARG A 137 -12.97 -15.26 18.53
CA ARG A 137 -11.76 -14.62 18.03
C ARG A 137 -11.22 -15.33 16.81
N ASP A 138 -11.13 -16.65 16.88
CA ASP A 138 -10.66 -17.47 15.77
C ASP A 138 -11.66 -17.41 14.61
N ALA A 139 -12.96 -17.53 14.89
CA ALA A 139 -14.01 -17.35 13.88
C ALA A 139 -13.97 -15.95 13.23
N LEU A 140 -13.64 -14.90 13.99
CA LEU A 140 -13.48 -13.55 13.44
C LEU A 140 -12.24 -13.46 12.53
N LEU A 141 -11.13 -14.11 12.90
CA LEU A 141 -9.93 -14.20 12.07
C LEU A 141 -10.21 -14.95 10.77
N ASP A 142 -10.89 -16.10 10.84
CA ASP A 142 -11.31 -16.86 9.67
C ASP A 142 -12.22 -16.02 8.76
N ARG A 143 -13.13 -15.23 9.35
CA ARG A 143 -14.00 -14.33 8.58
C ARG A 143 -13.25 -13.20 7.92
N LEU A 144 -12.30 -12.57 8.63
CA LEU A 144 -11.45 -11.52 8.09
C LEU A 144 -10.60 -12.02 6.91
N GLU A 145 -10.09 -13.25 7.01
CA GLU A 145 -9.35 -13.93 5.95
C GLU A 145 -10.23 -14.23 4.72
N PHE A 146 -11.45 -14.75 4.95
CA PHE A 146 -12.42 -15.02 3.88
C PHE A 146 -12.86 -13.75 3.16
N GLU A 147 -13.05 -12.64 3.90
CA GLU A 147 -13.53 -11.36 3.39
C GLU A 147 -12.40 -10.40 3.00
N GLN A 148 -11.14 -10.87 2.96
CA GLN A 148 -10.00 -9.99 2.69
C GLN A 148 -10.14 -9.26 1.35
N SER A 149 -10.67 -9.92 0.32
CA SER A 149 -10.95 -9.31 -0.99
C SER A 149 -12.30 -8.56 -1.04
N GLY A 150 -13.07 -8.58 0.04
CA GLY A 150 -14.37 -7.93 0.15
C GLY A 150 -14.28 -6.40 0.18
N PRO A 151 -15.39 -5.68 -0.09
CA PRO A 151 -15.40 -4.25 -0.41
C PRO A 151 -14.93 -3.34 0.75
N VAL A 152 -14.98 -3.84 1.99
CA VAL A 152 -14.49 -3.11 3.17
C VAL A 152 -12.97 -3.22 3.29
N LEU A 153 -12.40 -4.43 3.14
CA LEU A 153 -10.96 -4.64 3.37
C LEU A 153 -10.11 -4.27 2.15
N SER A 154 -10.63 -4.46 0.94
CA SER A 154 -9.94 -4.08 -0.31
C SER A 154 -10.02 -2.58 -0.64
N SER A 155 -10.79 -1.80 0.14
CA SER A 155 -11.07 -0.40 -0.14
C SER A 155 -9.79 0.47 -0.24
N PRO A 156 -9.58 1.20 -1.36
CA PRO A 156 -8.42 2.07 -1.52
C PRO A 156 -8.46 3.27 -0.56
N ILE A 157 -9.65 3.72 -0.16
CA ILE A 157 -9.80 4.83 0.81
C ILE A 157 -9.26 4.43 2.18
N LEU A 158 -9.63 3.23 2.66
CA LEU A 158 -9.13 2.73 3.94
C LEU A 158 -7.62 2.43 3.88
N ARG A 159 -7.13 1.96 2.74
CA ARG A 159 -5.69 1.74 2.51
C ARG A 159 -4.90 3.05 2.67
N GLU A 160 -5.38 4.14 2.08
CA GLU A 160 -4.71 5.45 2.18
C GLU A 160 -4.79 6.04 3.59
N ILE A 161 -5.91 5.85 4.29
CA ILE A 161 -6.05 6.26 5.70
C ILE A 161 -5.08 5.47 6.58
N ALA A 162 -4.98 4.15 6.39
CA ALA A 162 -4.06 3.30 7.15
C ALA A 162 -2.60 3.73 6.97
N LYS A 163 -2.22 4.08 5.73
CA LYS A 163 -0.91 4.62 5.39
C LYS A 163 -0.66 5.98 6.05
N THR A 164 -1.64 6.88 6.00
CA THR A 164 -1.56 8.22 6.62
C THR A 164 -1.41 8.12 8.14
N CYS A 165 -2.04 7.12 8.76
CA CYS A 165 -1.90 6.84 10.18
C CYS A 165 -0.58 6.14 10.56
N GLY A 166 0.26 5.76 9.59
CA GLY A 166 1.54 5.08 9.84
C GLY A 166 1.39 3.64 10.32
N ILE A 167 0.30 2.93 9.94
CA ILE A 167 0.15 1.52 10.29
C ILE A 167 1.19 0.71 9.49
N PRO A 168 2.06 -0.06 10.17
CA PRO A 168 3.11 -0.82 9.50
C PRO A 168 2.49 -1.96 8.70
N THR A 169 2.82 -1.99 7.42
CA THR A 169 2.58 -3.13 6.51
C THR A 169 3.77 -4.10 6.62
N VAL A 170 3.53 -5.40 6.54
CA VAL A 170 4.60 -6.39 6.49
C VAL A 170 5.32 -6.30 5.14
N ARG A 171 6.30 -5.41 5.04
CA ARG A 171 7.33 -5.45 3.98
C ARG A 171 8.44 -6.39 4.46
N LYS A 172 8.50 -7.62 3.94
CA LYS A 172 9.68 -8.47 4.13
C LYS A 172 10.80 -7.92 3.24
N ASN A 173 11.71 -7.13 3.81
CA ASN A 173 12.96 -6.69 3.18
C ASN A 173 14.15 -7.50 3.72
N GLY A 174 14.84 -8.21 2.81
CA GLY A 174 16.31 -8.39 2.78
C GLY A 174 16.97 -9.46 3.66
N ASN A 175 17.54 -10.50 3.03
CA ASN A 175 19.00 -10.67 2.85
C ASN A 175 19.33 -11.97 2.11
N GLN A 176 19.97 -11.84 0.94
CA GLN A 176 20.57 -12.92 0.16
C GLN A 176 21.89 -13.36 0.83
N PRO A 177 22.16 -14.67 0.93
CA PRO A 177 23.31 -15.22 0.21
C PRO A 177 22.98 -16.47 -0.62
N THR A 178 23.64 -16.49 -1.77
CA THR A 178 23.81 -17.46 -2.87
C THR A 178 23.66 -18.98 -2.64
N LEU A 179 23.15 -19.66 -3.70
CA LEU A 179 23.40 -21.03 -4.25
C LEU A 179 22.14 -21.94 -4.31
N PRO A 180 22.18 -23.15 -4.90
CA PRO A 180 22.23 -23.55 -6.32
C PRO A 180 20.96 -24.31 -6.82
N ILE A 181 20.76 -24.37 -8.15
CA ILE A 181 20.07 -25.39 -8.98
C ILE A 181 18.91 -26.21 -8.33
N LEU A 182 17.69 -25.94 -8.84
CA LEU A 182 16.60 -26.88 -9.19
C LEU A 182 16.15 -27.95 -8.14
N SER A 183 15.09 -27.66 -7.37
CA SER A 183 13.95 -28.58 -7.15
C SER A 183 12.82 -27.93 -6.35
N SER A 184 11.61 -28.37 -6.66
CA SER A 184 10.27 -28.08 -6.14
C SER A 184 10.08 -27.81 -4.63
N HIS A 185 9.12 -26.92 -4.40
CA HIS A 185 8.26 -26.68 -3.22
C HIS A 185 8.58 -25.52 -2.25
N SER A 186 7.81 -24.44 -2.49
CA SER A 186 7.11 -23.57 -1.53
C SER A 186 7.93 -22.90 -0.43
N ASP A 187 8.48 -21.74 -0.78
CA ASP A 187 8.71 -20.65 0.16
C ASP A 187 7.89 -19.41 -0.27
N SER A 188 7.25 -18.83 0.74
CA SER A 188 6.18 -17.81 0.74
C SER A 188 6.44 -16.44 0.06
N HIS A 189 6.84 -16.45 -1.21
CA HIS A 189 6.83 -15.29 -2.09
C HIS A 189 6.23 -15.72 -3.44
N GLY A 190 5.64 -14.80 -4.20
CA GLY A 190 5.19 -15.08 -5.57
C GLY A 190 6.28 -15.78 -6.39
N THR A 191 5.88 -16.57 -7.39
CA THR A 191 6.89 -17.24 -8.21
C THR A 191 7.59 -16.19 -9.07
N THR A 192 8.90 -16.02 -8.89
CA THR A 192 9.72 -15.09 -9.69
C THR A 192 10.70 -15.89 -10.53
N TYR A 193 10.73 -15.59 -11.82
CA TYR A 193 11.67 -16.13 -12.79
C TYR A 193 12.58 -14.99 -13.22
N GLU A 194 13.89 -15.19 -13.11
CA GLU A 194 14.90 -14.19 -13.47
C GLU A 194 15.78 -14.73 -14.58
N HIS A 195 16.34 -13.81 -15.36
CA HIS A 195 17.36 -14.10 -16.37
C HIS A 195 16.85 -15.06 -17.45
N ALA A 196 16.03 -14.52 -18.35
CA ALA A 196 15.49 -15.25 -19.49
C ALA A 196 16.60 -15.79 -20.42
N VAL A 197 16.33 -16.91 -21.08
CA VAL A 197 17.25 -17.46 -22.08
C VAL A 197 17.26 -16.57 -23.33
N LEU A 198 18.43 -16.41 -23.96
CA LEU A 198 18.58 -15.53 -25.12
C LEU A 198 17.74 -16.01 -26.31
N GLU A 199 17.57 -17.31 -26.48
CA GLU A 199 16.68 -17.88 -27.51
C GLU A 199 15.21 -17.58 -27.19
N GLY A 200 14.80 -17.76 -25.94
CA GLY A 200 13.42 -17.51 -25.49
C GLY A 200 12.95 -16.08 -25.72
N ILE A 201 13.80 -15.08 -25.44
CA ILE A 201 13.42 -13.67 -25.71
C ILE A 201 13.15 -13.39 -27.19
N THR A 202 13.77 -14.13 -28.12
CA THR A 202 13.52 -13.94 -29.57
C THR A 202 12.17 -14.50 -30.03
N THR A 203 11.55 -15.37 -29.22
CA THR A 203 10.20 -15.89 -29.50
C THR A 203 9.10 -14.96 -29.00
N VAL A 204 9.43 -14.04 -28.09
CA VAL A 204 8.49 -13.13 -27.42
C VAL A 204 8.64 -11.70 -27.90
N PHE A 205 9.88 -11.23 -28.09
CA PHE A 205 10.18 -9.84 -28.41
C PHE A 205 10.72 -9.69 -29.83
N SER A 206 10.51 -8.51 -30.41
CA SER A 206 11.09 -8.17 -31.71
C SER A 206 12.62 -8.15 -31.66
N LYS A 207 13.26 -8.30 -32.82
CA LYS A 207 14.73 -8.25 -32.93
C LYS A 207 15.30 -6.94 -32.40
N ASP A 208 14.59 -5.83 -32.58
CA ASP A 208 15.06 -4.51 -32.15
C ASP A 208 14.95 -4.36 -30.63
N LEU A 209 13.88 -4.86 -30.02
CA LEU A 209 13.76 -4.91 -28.57
C LEU A 209 14.81 -5.85 -27.95
N CYS A 210 15.06 -7.02 -28.56
CA CYS A 210 16.09 -7.95 -28.09
C CYS A 210 17.49 -7.33 -28.03
N LYS A 211 17.83 -6.41 -28.94
CA LYS A 211 19.16 -5.74 -28.97
C LYS A 211 19.37 -4.78 -27.81
N ILE A 212 18.30 -4.21 -27.26
CA ILE A 212 18.37 -3.17 -26.23
C ILE A 212 18.08 -3.71 -24.82
N ILE A 213 17.61 -4.95 -24.70
CA ILE A 213 17.52 -5.64 -23.40
C ILE A 213 18.95 -5.94 -22.92
N SER A 214 19.23 -5.54 -21.69
CA SER A 214 20.51 -5.78 -21.03
C SER A 214 20.79 -7.27 -20.90
N GLN A 215 22.07 -7.63 -20.96
CA GLN A 215 22.51 -9.01 -20.76
C GLN A 215 23.28 -9.10 -19.45
N VAL A 216 23.04 -10.18 -18.71
CA VAL A 216 23.66 -10.46 -17.43
C VAL A 216 24.45 -11.77 -17.49
N PRO A 217 25.68 -11.80 -16.94
CA PRO A 217 26.45 -13.03 -16.85
C PRO A 217 25.85 -13.92 -15.76
N THR A 218 25.50 -15.15 -16.11
CA THR A 218 24.99 -16.16 -15.18
C THR A 218 25.93 -17.35 -15.13
N ARG A 219 26.14 -17.92 -13.95
CA ARG A 219 27.00 -19.10 -13.77
C ARG A 219 26.14 -20.36 -13.85
N VAL A 220 26.27 -21.11 -14.93
CA VAL A 220 25.60 -22.40 -15.12
C VAL A 220 26.66 -23.49 -15.19
N LYS A 221 26.64 -24.43 -14.25
CA LYS A 221 27.61 -25.55 -14.17
C LYS A 221 29.09 -25.09 -14.22
N GLY A 222 29.39 -23.97 -13.56
CA GLY A 222 30.76 -23.40 -13.50
C GLY A 222 31.21 -22.64 -14.75
N LYS A 223 30.38 -22.55 -15.80
CA LYS A 223 30.65 -21.71 -16.99
C LYS A 223 29.79 -20.45 -16.95
N THR A 224 30.36 -19.32 -17.39
CA THR A 224 29.60 -18.08 -17.58
C THR A 224 28.80 -18.17 -18.87
N SER A 225 27.48 -18.11 -18.76
CA SER A 225 26.54 -17.95 -19.88
C SER A 225 25.86 -16.60 -19.79
N TRP A 226 25.69 -15.92 -20.93
CA TRP A 226 24.92 -14.68 -20.99
C TRP A 226 23.43 -14.99 -21.05
N ARG A 227 22.64 -14.24 -20.27
CA ARG A 227 21.18 -14.31 -20.24
C ARG A 227 20.59 -12.92 -20.36
N ALA A 228 19.36 -12.84 -20.83
CA ALA A 228 18.66 -11.57 -20.94
C ALA A 228 18.17 -11.12 -19.55
N ALA A 229 18.31 -9.85 -19.24
CA ALA A 229 17.85 -9.23 -18.01
C ALA A 229 16.32 -8.98 -18.07
N VAL A 230 15.58 -10.08 -18.14
CA VAL A 230 14.12 -10.10 -18.09
C VAL A 230 13.69 -10.90 -16.86
N THR A 231 12.85 -10.29 -16.05
CA THR A 231 12.30 -10.87 -14.83
C THR A 231 10.79 -10.93 -14.92
N THR A 232 10.20 -12.08 -14.61
CA THR A 232 8.75 -12.28 -14.55
C THR A 232 8.37 -12.73 -13.16
N ALA A 233 7.56 -11.93 -12.47
CA ALA A 233 7.07 -12.22 -11.14
C ALA A 233 5.55 -12.44 -11.17
N PHE A 234 5.10 -13.47 -10.48
CA PHE A 234 3.68 -13.77 -10.21
C PHE A 234 3.40 -13.46 -8.74
N PRO A 235 3.22 -12.17 -8.40
CA PRO A 235 3.00 -11.78 -7.01
C PRO A 235 1.73 -12.44 -6.47
N LEU A 236 1.80 -12.92 -5.22
CA LEU A 236 0.63 -13.49 -4.54
C LEU A 236 -0.39 -12.41 -4.13
N TYR A 237 0.03 -11.14 -4.14
CA TYR A 237 -0.66 -10.01 -3.55
C TYR A 237 -0.47 -8.74 -4.41
N GLY A 238 -1.48 -7.88 -4.46
CA GLY A 238 -1.47 -6.63 -5.24
C GLY A 238 -2.46 -6.66 -6.40
N ASP A 239 -2.60 -5.52 -7.09
CA ASP A 239 -3.58 -5.37 -8.19
C ASP A 239 -3.04 -5.92 -9.53
N VAL A 240 -1.77 -6.39 -9.54
CA VAL A 240 -1.06 -6.95 -10.70
C VAL A 240 -0.94 -8.46 -10.52
N ASN A 241 -1.39 -9.24 -11.50
CA ASN A 241 -1.31 -10.71 -11.45
C ASN A 241 0.02 -11.26 -11.96
N CYS A 242 0.62 -10.59 -12.93
CA CYS A 242 1.92 -10.91 -13.50
C CYS A 242 2.65 -9.61 -13.80
N LEU A 243 3.84 -9.45 -13.24
CA LEU A 243 4.74 -8.33 -13.50
C LEU A 243 5.93 -8.82 -14.31
N MET A 244 6.11 -8.29 -15.52
CA MET A 244 7.31 -8.54 -16.31
C MET A 244 8.15 -7.27 -16.36
N SER A 245 9.42 -7.38 -16.00
CA SER A 245 10.39 -6.29 -15.95
C SER A 245 11.53 -6.57 -16.92
N LEU A 246 11.87 -5.59 -17.74
CA LEU A 246 12.96 -5.63 -18.70
C LEU A 246 13.99 -4.57 -18.31
N ASP A 247 15.22 -4.97 -18.05
CA ASP A 247 16.32 -4.02 -17.92
C ASP A 247 16.80 -3.63 -19.32
N ILE A 248 16.83 -2.34 -19.58
CA ILE A 248 17.12 -1.75 -20.88
C ILE A 248 18.45 -1.01 -20.80
N CYS A 249 19.32 -1.28 -21.79
CA CYS A 249 20.59 -0.58 -21.97
C CYS A 249 20.37 0.91 -22.25
N SER A 250 21.36 1.75 -21.95
CA SER A 250 21.30 3.20 -22.21
C SER A 250 20.97 3.55 -23.67
N SER A 251 21.44 2.74 -24.64
CA SER A 251 21.15 2.90 -26.06
C SER A 251 19.67 2.69 -26.43
N GLY A 252 18.89 2.02 -25.59
CA GLY A 252 17.46 1.78 -25.82
C GLY A 252 16.53 2.81 -25.21
N ILE A 253 17.04 3.72 -24.37
CA ILE A 253 16.21 4.69 -23.62
C ILE A 253 15.45 5.60 -24.58
N ASP A 254 16.16 6.27 -25.50
CA ASP A 254 15.55 7.26 -26.40
C ASP A 254 14.52 6.61 -27.33
N TYR A 255 14.82 5.41 -27.83
CA TYR A 255 13.90 4.63 -28.65
C TYR A 255 12.61 4.29 -27.90
N LEU A 256 12.70 3.72 -26.69
CA LEU A 256 11.51 3.33 -25.94
C LEU A 256 10.72 4.54 -25.41
N ALA A 257 11.41 5.60 -24.99
CA ALA A 257 10.75 6.83 -24.55
C ALA A 257 9.92 7.44 -25.70
N LEU A 258 10.49 7.49 -26.91
CA LEU A 258 9.78 7.98 -28.09
C LEU A 258 8.64 7.07 -28.51
N GLU A 259 8.90 5.76 -28.65
CA GLU A 259 7.93 4.82 -29.19
C GLU A 259 6.76 4.52 -28.25
N LEU A 260 7.00 4.47 -26.94
CA LEU A 260 5.94 4.18 -25.95
C LEU A 260 5.23 5.43 -25.45
N PHE A 261 5.96 6.54 -25.25
CA PHE A 261 5.44 7.70 -24.55
C PHE A 261 5.44 8.98 -25.39
N ASN A 262 5.82 8.91 -26.67
CA ASN A 262 6.06 10.07 -27.52
C ASN A 262 6.95 11.12 -26.84
N ALA A 263 7.94 10.64 -26.09
CA ALA A 263 8.82 11.45 -25.26
C ALA A 263 10.23 11.52 -25.85
N LYS A 264 10.73 12.72 -26.10
CA LYS A 264 12.12 12.98 -26.50
C LYS A 264 12.96 13.24 -25.26
N ILE A 265 14.02 12.45 -25.08
CA ILE A 265 14.91 12.52 -23.92
C ILE A 265 16.23 13.14 -24.36
N ASN A 266 16.69 14.16 -23.65
CA ASN A 266 18.03 14.71 -23.79
C ASN A 266 18.68 14.75 -22.41
N THR A 267 19.84 14.11 -22.26
CA THR A 267 20.53 14.02 -20.96
C THR A 267 21.84 14.79 -21.00
N THR A 268 22.10 15.58 -19.95
CA THR A 268 23.36 16.32 -19.73
C THR A 268 24.16 15.65 -18.60
N LYS A 269 25.14 16.33 -17.99
CA LYS A 269 25.89 15.77 -16.84
C LYS A 269 25.08 15.71 -15.54
N SER A 270 24.06 16.55 -15.39
CA SER A 270 23.32 16.70 -14.12
C SER A 270 21.80 16.75 -14.28
N LEU A 271 21.31 17.03 -15.48
CA LEU A 271 19.88 17.20 -15.77
C LEU A 271 19.44 16.33 -16.95
N ARG A 272 18.20 15.83 -16.86
CA ARG A 272 17.44 15.16 -17.92
C ARG A 272 16.30 16.08 -18.37
N TYR A 273 16.23 16.30 -19.67
CA TYR A 273 15.20 17.08 -20.34
C TYR A 273 14.25 16.12 -21.05
N ILE A 274 12.97 16.17 -20.71
CA ILE A 274 11.94 15.25 -21.21
C ILE A 274 10.89 16.12 -21.90
N VAL A 275 10.74 15.97 -23.22
CA VAL A 275 9.72 16.66 -24.01
C VAL A 275 8.65 15.65 -24.39
N ILE A 276 7.41 15.83 -23.92
CA ILE A 276 6.29 14.92 -24.17
C ILE A 276 5.36 15.55 -25.21
N ASP A 277 4.99 14.82 -26.26
CA ASP A 277 4.04 15.26 -27.32
C ASP A 277 4.39 16.61 -27.97
N ASP A 278 5.68 16.93 -28.11
CA ASP A 278 6.18 18.25 -28.56
C ASP A 278 5.65 19.43 -27.73
N GLY A 279 5.21 19.16 -26.50
CA GLY A 279 4.68 20.13 -25.55
C GLY A 279 5.73 20.62 -24.55
N PRO A 280 5.35 20.80 -23.27
CA PRO A 280 6.26 21.32 -22.26
C PRO A 280 7.48 20.41 -22.04
N THR A 281 8.63 21.04 -21.77
CA THR A 281 9.85 20.35 -21.37
C THR A 281 9.92 20.23 -19.85
N LEU A 282 9.95 18.99 -19.35
CA LEU A 282 10.24 18.70 -17.96
C LEU A 282 11.76 18.60 -17.76
N ILE A 283 12.29 19.37 -16.82
CA ILE A 283 13.71 19.36 -16.46
C ILE A 283 13.82 18.74 -15.07
N VAL A 284 14.44 17.56 -14.99
CA VAL A 284 14.61 16.82 -13.74
C VAL A 284 16.09 16.51 -13.50
N PRO A 285 16.55 16.43 -12.24
CA PRO A 285 17.88 15.89 -11.95
C PRO A 285 18.07 14.50 -12.55
N ILE A 286 19.31 14.10 -12.82
CA ILE A 286 19.64 12.71 -13.20
C ILE A 286 19.55 11.84 -11.95
N SER A 287 18.31 11.61 -11.54
CA SER A 287 17.90 10.63 -10.55
C SER A 287 16.94 9.65 -11.22
N GLU A 288 16.43 8.70 -10.43
CA GLU A 288 15.33 7.85 -10.84
C GLU A 288 14.13 8.72 -11.25
N SER A 289 13.60 8.50 -12.45
CA SER A 289 12.38 9.16 -12.94
C SER A 289 11.49 8.15 -13.65
N THR A 290 10.19 8.16 -13.35
CA THR A 290 9.22 7.23 -13.94
C THR A 290 8.30 7.94 -14.92
N ILE A 291 8.11 7.36 -16.10
CA ILE A 291 7.08 7.76 -17.07
C ILE A 291 6.03 6.64 -17.17
N LYS A 292 4.75 7.03 -17.24
CA LYS A 292 3.58 6.16 -17.37
C LYS A 292 2.58 6.80 -18.32
N GLY A 293 1.58 6.03 -18.77
CA GLY A 293 0.53 6.52 -19.67
C GLY A 293 0.87 6.23 -21.12
N VAL A 294 0.68 4.97 -21.53
CA VAL A 294 0.99 4.49 -22.89
C VAL A 294 -0.31 4.29 -23.67
N LYS A 295 -0.27 4.55 -24.99
CA LYS A 295 -1.38 4.25 -25.91
C LYS A 295 -1.37 2.78 -26.36
N GLU A 296 -2.53 2.16 -26.59
CA GLU A 296 -2.58 0.73 -26.94
C GLU A 296 -1.83 0.41 -28.23
N GLU A 297 -1.90 1.29 -29.23
CA GLU A 297 -1.19 1.14 -30.49
C GLU A 297 0.33 1.14 -30.31
N ALA A 298 0.85 1.91 -29.35
CA ALA A 298 2.29 1.94 -29.04
C ALA A 298 2.74 0.62 -28.40
N ILE A 299 1.92 0.05 -27.51
CA ILE A 299 2.20 -1.26 -26.89
C ILE A 299 2.27 -2.34 -27.96
N ALA A 300 1.27 -2.41 -28.85
CA ALA A 300 1.23 -3.38 -29.93
C ALA A 300 2.42 -3.21 -30.90
N LYS A 301 2.81 -1.97 -31.21
CA LYS A 301 3.96 -1.67 -32.07
C LYS A 301 5.29 -2.13 -31.46
N VAL A 302 5.52 -1.85 -30.18
CA VAL A 302 6.81 -2.12 -29.52
C VAL A 302 6.96 -3.56 -29.05
N PHE A 303 5.93 -4.10 -28.39
CA PHE A 303 5.97 -5.41 -27.75
C PHE A 303 5.28 -6.52 -28.56
N GLY A 304 4.55 -6.16 -29.62
CA GLY A 304 3.79 -7.09 -30.42
C GLY A 304 2.40 -7.43 -29.84
N VAL A 305 1.61 -8.13 -30.64
CA VAL A 305 0.20 -8.43 -30.36
C VAL A 305 0.00 -9.36 -29.16
N GLU A 306 0.96 -10.24 -28.87
CA GLU A 306 0.85 -11.20 -27.77
C GLU A 306 0.90 -10.49 -26.41
N ILE A 307 1.92 -9.65 -26.21
CA ILE A 307 2.06 -8.85 -24.98
C ILE A 307 0.97 -7.79 -24.89
N HIS A 308 0.59 -7.15 -26.00
CA HIS A 308 -0.54 -6.23 -26.01
C HIS A 308 -1.84 -6.90 -25.56
N GLY A 309 -2.13 -8.10 -26.07
CA GLY A 309 -3.27 -8.90 -25.61
C GLY A 309 -3.19 -9.23 -24.12
N ALA A 310 -2.01 -9.58 -23.62
CA ALA A 310 -1.80 -9.88 -22.21
C ALA A 310 -2.01 -8.66 -21.29
N ILE A 311 -1.58 -7.47 -21.72
CA ILE A 311 -1.82 -6.21 -21.00
C ILE A 311 -3.30 -5.85 -21.05
N ARG A 312 -3.94 -5.96 -22.22
CA ARG A 312 -5.36 -5.60 -22.42
C ARG A 312 -6.29 -6.40 -21.52
N ASN A 313 -5.97 -7.66 -21.27
CA ASN A 313 -6.75 -8.55 -20.42
C ASN A 313 -6.36 -8.48 -18.93
N SER A 314 -5.33 -7.70 -18.57
CA SER A 314 -4.89 -7.56 -17.19
C SER A 314 -5.98 -6.92 -16.30
N PRO A 315 -6.07 -7.27 -15.01
CA PRO A 315 -7.01 -6.64 -14.09
C PRO A 315 -6.84 -5.12 -14.02
N VAL A 316 -5.60 -4.64 -14.02
CA VAL A 316 -5.28 -3.22 -13.98
C VAL A 316 -5.86 -2.50 -15.21
N ARG A 317 -5.63 -3.02 -16.42
CA ARG A 317 -6.15 -2.38 -17.64
C ARG A 317 -7.67 -2.39 -17.71
N ARG A 318 -8.32 -3.48 -17.30
CA ARG A 318 -9.79 -3.52 -17.24
C ARG A 318 -10.35 -2.43 -16.31
N MET A 319 -9.75 -2.27 -15.13
CA MET A 319 -10.13 -1.22 -14.19
C MET A 319 -9.89 0.19 -14.76
N GLU A 320 -8.79 0.43 -15.47
CA GLU A 320 -8.53 1.71 -16.14
C GLU A 320 -9.59 2.04 -17.19
N LEU A 321 -10.00 1.04 -17.99
CA LEU A 321 -11.05 1.20 -19.00
C LEU A 321 -12.41 1.51 -18.34
N GLU A 322 -12.75 0.83 -17.25
CA GLU A 322 -13.95 1.12 -16.45
C GLU A 322 -13.95 2.55 -15.89
N GLN A 323 -12.76 3.10 -15.61
CA GLN A 323 -12.56 4.49 -15.17
C GLN A 323 -12.52 5.49 -16.33
N GLY A 324 -12.66 5.05 -17.58
CA GLY A 324 -12.57 5.92 -18.76
C GLY A 324 -11.17 6.43 -19.06
N LYS A 325 -10.11 5.78 -18.54
CA LYS A 325 -8.72 6.13 -18.86
C LYS A 325 -8.34 5.60 -20.25
N GLU A 326 -8.06 6.50 -21.17
CA GLU A 326 -7.57 6.15 -22.50
C GLU A 326 -6.14 5.59 -22.46
N LEU A 327 -5.24 6.30 -21.76
CA LEU A 327 -3.84 5.90 -21.57
C LEU A 327 -3.71 4.88 -20.43
N THR A 328 -2.86 3.88 -20.61
CA THR A 328 -2.62 2.83 -19.59
C THR A 328 -1.36 3.07 -18.78
N GLU A 329 -1.44 2.80 -17.48
CA GLU A 329 -0.30 2.71 -16.57
C GLU A 329 0.23 1.28 -16.42
N CYS A 330 -0.35 0.31 -17.14
CA CYS A 330 0.14 -1.07 -17.18
C CYS A 330 1.54 -1.20 -17.79
N VAL A 331 1.98 -0.18 -18.52
CA VAL A 331 3.36 -0.04 -19.00
C VAL A 331 3.97 1.19 -18.33
N SER A 332 5.14 0.99 -17.72
CA SER A 332 5.91 2.08 -17.14
C SER A 332 7.39 1.93 -17.44
N MET A 333 8.08 3.05 -17.52
CA MET A 333 9.51 3.10 -17.73
C MET A 333 10.15 3.91 -16.61
N ILE A 334 11.06 3.27 -15.87
CA ILE A 334 11.86 3.88 -14.81
C ILE A 334 13.24 4.14 -15.38
N MET A 335 13.55 5.39 -15.69
CA MET A 335 14.85 5.81 -16.19
C MET A 335 15.82 6.06 -15.03
N MET A 336 17.01 5.50 -15.16
CA MET A 336 18.13 5.62 -14.21
C MET A 336 19.33 6.25 -14.92
N GLU A 337 20.47 6.37 -14.23
CA GLU A 337 21.67 6.97 -14.81
C GLU A 337 22.28 6.09 -15.92
N GLN A 338 22.30 4.76 -15.77
CA GLN A 338 22.95 3.83 -16.73
C GLN A 338 21.98 2.95 -17.54
N GLY A 339 20.68 3.28 -17.57
CA GLY A 339 19.70 2.44 -18.25
C GLY A 339 18.27 2.79 -17.86
N ALA A 340 17.35 1.87 -18.15
CA ALA A 340 15.98 1.96 -17.69
C ALA A 340 15.42 0.59 -17.33
N ILE A 341 14.38 0.55 -16.51
CA ILE A 341 13.56 -0.64 -16.28
C ILE A 341 12.19 -0.37 -16.92
N VAL A 342 11.77 -1.26 -17.80
CA VAL A 342 10.42 -1.25 -18.36
C VAL A 342 9.59 -2.33 -17.69
N ASN A 343 8.50 -1.92 -17.05
CA ASN A 343 7.61 -2.81 -16.32
C ASN A 343 6.28 -2.96 -17.07
N LEU A 344 5.80 -4.20 -17.17
CA LEU A 344 4.57 -4.60 -17.83
C LEU A 344 3.67 -5.34 -16.83
N SER A 345 2.44 -4.87 -16.66
CA SER A 345 1.38 -5.55 -15.92
C SER A 345 0.56 -6.41 -16.87
N LEU A 346 0.64 -7.73 -16.72
CA LEU A 346 0.02 -8.72 -17.59
C LEU A 346 -1.10 -9.47 -16.87
N ASP A 347 -2.02 -10.07 -17.63
CA ASP A 347 -2.90 -11.11 -17.09
C ASP A 347 -2.11 -12.36 -16.68
N LEU A 348 -2.70 -13.16 -15.79
CA LEU A 348 -2.02 -14.31 -15.18
C LEU A 348 -1.73 -15.40 -16.20
N ASP A 349 -2.74 -15.78 -16.99
CA ASP A 349 -2.68 -16.93 -17.87
C ASP A 349 -1.67 -16.70 -19.00
N ARG A 350 -1.73 -15.53 -19.64
CA ARG A 350 -0.74 -15.12 -20.65
C ARG A 350 0.62 -14.87 -20.06
N GLY A 351 0.70 -14.33 -18.84
CA GLY A 351 1.97 -14.21 -18.11
C GLY A 351 2.67 -15.56 -17.96
N ILE A 352 1.93 -16.62 -17.59
CA ILE A 352 2.45 -17.99 -17.47
C ILE A 352 2.88 -18.56 -18.83
N GLU A 353 2.12 -18.31 -19.90
CA GLU A 353 2.50 -18.75 -21.24
C GLU A 353 3.79 -18.08 -21.73
N LEU A 354 3.90 -16.77 -21.54
CA LEU A 354 5.09 -15.99 -21.86
C LEU A 354 6.30 -16.44 -21.04
N SER A 355 6.13 -16.71 -19.74
CA SER A 355 7.23 -17.18 -18.90
C SER A 355 7.78 -18.54 -19.37
N ARG A 356 6.91 -19.47 -19.81
CA ARG A 356 7.37 -20.73 -20.41
C ARG A 356 8.21 -20.50 -21.66
N LYS A 357 7.89 -19.51 -22.51
CA LYS A 357 8.71 -19.16 -23.67
C LYS A 357 10.04 -18.51 -23.30
N LEU A 358 10.06 -17.71 -22.22
CA LEU A 358 11.22 -16.91 -21.83
C LEU A 358 12.29 -17.70 -21.06
N TYR A 359 11.89 -18.70 -20.26
CA TYR A 359 12.78 -19.35 -19.30
C TYR A 359 13.07 -20.83 -19.57
N THR A 360 12.38 -21.44 -20.54
CA THR A 360 12.59 -22.83 -20.98
C THR A 360 13.22 -22.83 -22.36
#